data_AF-A0A7K0PJS1-F1
#
_entry.id   AF-A0A7K0PJS1-F1
#
_cell.length_a   1.000
_cell.length_b   1.000
_cell.length_c   1.000
_cell.angle_alpha   90.00
_cell.angle_beta   90.00
_cell.angle_gamma   90.00
#
_symmetry.space_group_name_H-M   'P 1'
#
loop_
_entity.id
_entity.type
_entity.pdbx_description
1 polymer ?
#
loop_
_entity_poly.entity_id
_entity_poly.type
_entity_poly.pdbx_seq_one_letter_code
_entity_poly.pdbx_strand_id
1 'polypeptide(L)' 'MSSKRQIRVGDVLIGGGAPVAVQTMTKTETANLPETMAQIHRVAEAGADLVRVAVSRNEDVEAL' A
#
# COMPACT_ATOMS: atom_id res chain seq x y z
N MET A 1 -20.03 -7.35 11.13
CA MET A 1 -19.53 -6.64 12.33
C MET A 1 -18.08 -6.28 12.09
N SER A 2 -17.66 -5.06 12.44
CA SER A 2 -16.23 -4.72 12.44
C SER A 2 -15.50 -5.60 13.46
N SER A 3 -14.26 -5.99 13.14
CA SER A 3 -13.37 -6.63 14.12
C SER A 3 -13.33 -5.81 15.41
N LYS A 4 -13.42 -6.45 16.58
CA LYS A 4 -13.20 -5.77 17.88
C LYS A 4 -11.75 -5.34 18.08
N ARG A 5 -10.81 -6.02 17.41
CA ARG A 5 -9.39 -5.67 17.43
C ARG A 5 -9.12 -4.59 16.37
N GLN A 6 -8.49 -3.50 16.81
CA GLN A 6 -7.95 -2.45 15.94
C GLN A 6 -6.44 -2.60 15.79
N ILE A 7 -5.93 -2.35 14.60
CA ILE A 7 -4.49 -2.30 14.30
C ILE A 7 -4.16 -1.01 13.53
N ARG A 8 -2.87 -0.71 13.42
CA ARG A 8 -2.33 0.38 12.60
C ARG A 8 -1.42 -0.15 11.51
N VAL A 9 -1.56 0.38 10.30
CA VAL A 9 -0.60 0.24 9.20
C VAL A 9 -0.16 1.66 8.83
N GLY A 10 1.02 2.07 9.31
CA GLY A 10 1.38 3.48 9.36
C GLY A 10 0.35 4.28 10.16
N ASP A 11 -0.26 5.27 9.51
CA ASP A 11 -1.31 6.11 10.09
C ASP A 11 -2.74 5.64 9.78
N VAL A 12 -2.89 4.56 9.01
CA VAL A 12 -4.20 3.97 8.67
C VAL A 12 -4.66 3.03 9.79
N LEU A 13 -5.85 3.27 10.32
CA LEU A 13 -6.50 2.43 11.32
C LEU A 13 -7.35 1.34 10.64
N ILE A 14 -7.15 0.08 11.00
CA ILE A 14 -7.90 -1.06 10.44
C ILE A 14 -8.62 -1.82 11.56
N GLY A 15 -9.93 -2.07 11.36
CA GLY A 15 -10.78 -2.71 12.37
C GLY A 15 -11.20 -1.76 13.48
N GLY A 16 -11.79 -2.29 14.55
CA GLY A 16 -12.20 -1.51 15.73
C GLY A 16 -13.31 -0.48 15.50
N GLY A 17 -13.99 -0.51 14.36
CA GLY A 17 -14.98 0.51 13.96
C GLY A 17 -14.40 1.67 13.14
N ALA A 18 -13.12 1.62 12.77
CA ALA A 18 -12.56 2.52 11.76
C ALA A 18 -13.25 2.35 10.39
N PRO A 19 -13.23 3.37 9.52
CA PRO A 19 -13.67 3.23 8.13
C PRO A 19 -12.98 2.07 7.42
N VAL A 20 -13.65 1.49 6.42
CA VAL A 20 -13.04 0.44 5.60
C VAL A 20 -11.96 1.07 4.72
N ALA A 21 -10.70 0.70 4.96
CA ALA A 21 -9.58 1.15 4.16
C ALA A 21 -9.57 0.50 2.76
N VAL A 22 -9.30 1.30 1.73
CA VAL A 22 -9.13 0.88 0.35
C VAL A 22 -7.66 0.62 0.08
N GLN A 23 -7.34 -0.63 -0.28
CA GLN A 23 -5.98 -1.03 -0.65
C GLN A 23 -5.90 -1.40 -2.13
N THR A 24 -4.78 -1.05 -2.78
CA THR A 24 -4.42 -1.54 -4.12
C THR A 24 -3.00 -2.12 -4.16
N MET A 25 -2.56 -2.58 -5.33
CA MET A 25 -1.22 -3.09 -5.57
C MET A 25 -0.63 -2.51 -6.86
N THR A 26 0.65 -2.16 -6.86
CA THR A 26 1.36 -1.78 -8.08
C THR A 26 1.45 -2.94 -9.08
N LYS A 27 1.70 -2.60 -10.34
CA LYS A 27 1.91 -3.55 -11.45
C LYS A 27 3.28 -3.42 -12.11
N THR A 28 4.03 -2.40 -11.73
CA THR A 28 5.40 -2.12 -12.17
C THR A 28 6.40 -3.06 -11.49
N GLU A 29 7.61 -3.14 -12.05
CA GLU A 29 8.72 -3.79 -11.34
C GLU A 29 9.16 -2.90 -10.17
N THR A 30 9.19 -3.45 -8.95
CA THR A 30 9.48 -2.67 -7.74
C THR A 30 10.86 -2.01 -7.81
N ALA A 31 11.87 -2.70 -8.35
CA ALA A 31 13.19 -2.12 -8.59
C ALA A 31 13.20 -0.93 -9.59
N ASN A 32 12.16 -0.77 -10.42
CA ASN A 32 11.98 0.41 -11.25
C ASN A 32 11.34 1.54 -10.44
N LEU A 33 12.18 2.26 -9.67
CA LEU A 33 11.72 3.30 -8.75
C LEU A 33 10.89 4.41 -9.43
N PRO A 34 11.32 5.03 -10.56
CA PRO A 34 10.53 6.09 -11.19
C PRO A 34 9.12 5.63 -11.59
N GLU A 35 8.99 4.44 -12.16
CA GLU A 35 7.71 3.92 -12.63
C GLU A 35 6.80 3.52 -11.45
N THR A 36 7.37 2.85 -10.44
CA THR A 36 6.65 2.43 -9.23
C THR A 36 6.16 3.63 -8.43
N MET A 37 7.00 4.65 -8.23
CA MET A 37 6.59 5.88 -7.55
C MET A 37 5.51 6.64 -8.32
N ALA A 38 5.64 6.76 -9.65
CA ALA A 38 4.60 7.38 -10.46
C ALA A 38 3.25 6.64 -10.36
N GLN A 39 3.27 5.30 -10.29
CA GLN A 39 2.03 4.55 -10.06
C GLN A 39 1.47 4.78 -8.64
N ILE A 40 2.33 4.75 -7.61
CA ILE A 40 1.93 4.99 -6.21
C ILE A 40 1.24 6.35 -6.07
N HIS A 41 1.82 7.42 -6.62
CA HIS A 41 1.23 8.75 -6.57
C HIS A 41 -0.14 8.80 -7.25
N ARG A 42 -0.28 8.22 -8.45
CA ARG A 42 -1.57 8.19 -9.17
C ARG A 42 -2.67 7.48 -8.39
N VAL A 43 -2.36 6.34 -7.75
CA VAL A 43 -3.39 5.60 -7.00
C VAL A 43 -3.69 6.25 -5.64
N ALA A 44 -2.71 6.92 -5.02
CA ALA A 44 -2.94 7.73 -3.83
C ALA A 44 -3.85 8.93 -4.14
N GLU A 45 -3.60 9.65 -5.24
CA GLU A 45 -4.47 10.73 -5.72
C GLU A 45 -5.89 10.24 -6.05
N ALA A 46 -6.03 8.98 -6.49
CA ALA A 46 -7.33 8.34 -6.71
C ALA A 46 -8.04 7.87 -5.42
N GLY A 47 -7.40 8.02 -4.25
CA GLY A 47 -7.99 7.70 -2.94
C GLY A 47 -7.63 6.34 -2.36
N ALA A 48 -6.55 5.70 -2.80
CA ALA A 48 -6.03 4.52 -2.11
C ALA A 48 -5.45 4.89 -0.73
N ASP A 49 -5.92 4.25 0.33
CA ASP A 49 -5.39 4.41 1.69
C ASP A 49 -4.06 3.66 1.86
N LEU A 50 -3.92 2.52 1.17
CA LEU A 50 -2.76 1.64 1.25
C LEU A 50 -2.35 1.15 -0.15
N VAL A 51 -1.04 1.13 -0.41
CA VAL A 51 -0.47 0.58 -1.65
C VAL A 51 0.48 -0.55 -1.32
N ARG A 52 0.24 -1.71 -1.92
CA ARG A 52 1.11 -2.88 -1.82
C ARG A 52 2.07 -2.93 -3.01
N VAL A 53 3.32 -3.30 -2.76
CA VAL A 53 4.35 -3.57 -3.78
C VAL A 53 4.78 -5.03 -3.72
N ALA A 54 5.21 -5.61 -4.85
CA ALA A 54 5.74 -6.96 -4.89
C ALA A 54 7.23 -6.95 -4.52
N VAL A 55 7.71 -7.92 -3.75
CA VAL A 55 9.14 -8.04 -3.41
C VAL A 55 9.55 -9.48 -3.68
N SER A 56 10.01 -9.74 -4.90
CA SER A 56 10.25 -11.11 -5.38
C SER A 56 11.74 -11.42 -5.59
N ARG A 57 12.58 -10.39 -5.69
CA ARG A 57 14.03 -10.46 -5.91
C ARG A 57 14.77 -9.56 -4.91
N ASN A 58 16.08 -9.77 -4.75
CA ASN A 58 16.90 -8.91 -3.89
C ASN A 58 16.91 -7.45 -4.35
N GLU A 59 16.91 -7.21 -5.67
CA GLU A 59 16.83 -5.86 -6.24
C GLU A 59 15.56 -5.12 -5.80
N ASP A 60 14.44 -5.83 -5.62
CA ASP A 60 13.20 -5.23 -5.13
C ASP A 60 13.32 -4.83 -3.65
N VAL A 61 14.14 -5.54 -2.86
CA VAL A 61 14.42 -5.21 -1.46
C VAL A 61 15.32 -3.98 -1.37
N GLU A 62 16.33 -3.88 -2.22
CA GLU A 62 17.26 -2.73 -2.26
C GLU A 62 16.57 -1.42 -2.66
N ALA A 63 15.42 -1.51 -3.33
CA ALA A 63 14.64 -0.35 -3.77
C ALA A 63 13.65 0.20 -2.71
N LEU A 64 13.50 -0.47 -1.56
CA LEU A 64 12.63 -0.05 -0.44
C LEU A 64 13.37 0.81 0.58
#